data_AF-A0A8J3SVD3-F1
#
_entry.id   AF-A0A8J3SVD3-F1
#
_cell.length_a   1.000
_cell.length_b   1.000
_cell.length_c   1.000
_cell.angle_alpha   90.00
_cell.angle_beta   90.00
_cell.angle_gamma   90.00
#
_symmetry.space_group_name_H-M   'P 1'
#
loop_
_entity.id
_entity.type
_entity.pdbx_description
1 polymer ?
#
loop_
_entity_poly.entity_id
_entity_poly.type
_entity_poly.pdbx_seq_one_letter_code
_entity_poly.pdbx_strand_id
1 'polypeptide(L)'
;MRITEAAKRLGMSPRMLRYRESLGLLPPVREQGAHRRFGPEELSAVAQGVELERRFDISPGELSFALRVLSEPTVAQAVRDLGLRIGRLQAPRRALDFEKEKALRLLQGRGEPGREGRGEPAGGGHAHRAGQAGRHLRDRSQE
;
A
#
# COMPACT_ATOMS: atom_id res chain seq x y z
N MET A 1 -11.17 34.42 14.49
CA MET A 1 -11.46 35.49 13.51
C MET A 1 -12.79 35.20 12.81
N ARG A 2 -13.64 36.20 12.53
CA ARG A 2 -14.89 36.01 11.76
C ARG A 2 -14.59 35.74 10.29
N ILE A 3 -15.53 35.13 9.55
CA ILE A 3 -15.37 34.78 8.13
C ILE A 3 -15.03 35.98 7.24
N THR A 4 -15.57 37.17 7.52
CA THR A 4 -15.30 38.39 6.74
C THR A 4 -13.86 38.87 6.91
N GLU A 5 -13.32 38.79 8.12
CA GLU A 5 -11.93 39.16 8.41
C GLU A 5 -10.96 38.09 7.87
N ALA A 6 -11.34 36.82 7.93
CA ALA A 6 -10.59 35.74 7.28
C ALA A 6 -10.49 35.95 5.77
N ALA A 7 -11.59 36.29 5.11
CA ALA A 7 -11.63 36.54 3.68
C ALA A 7 -10.71 37.71 3.28
N LYS A 8 -10.76 38.84 4.02
CA LYS A 8 -9.85 39.98 3.81
C LYS A 8 -8.38 39.57 3.92
N ARG A 9 -8.03 38.82 4.97
CA ARG A 9 -6.65 38.40 5.23
C ARG A 9 -6.11 37.41 4.20
N LEU A 10 -7.00 36.62 3.59
CA LEU A 10 -6.69 35.69 2.50
C LEU A 10 -6.76 36.35 1.11
N GLY A 11 -7.06 37.65 1.02
CA GLY A 11 -7.18 38.36 -0.26
C GLY A 11 -8.34 37.90 -1.13
N MET A 12 -9.42 37.42 -0.53
CA MET A 12 -10.56 36.81 -1.23
C MET A 12 -11.91 37.39 -0.78
N SER A 13 -12.95 37.19 -1.59
CA SER A 13 -14.30 37.62 -1.21
C SER A 13 -14.91 36.71 -0.13
N PRO A 14 -15.74 37.25 0.79
CA PRO A 14 -16.49 36.44 1.75
C PRO A 14 -17.37 35.38 1.08
N ARG A 15 -17.89 35.66 -0.12
CA ARG A 15 -18.67 34.70 -0.92
C ARG A 15 -17.81 33.51 -1.34
N MET A 16 -16.58 33.74 -1.81
CA MET A 16 -15.67 32.67 -2.21
C MET A 16 -15.26 31.81 -1.01
N LEU A 17 -15.07 32.42 0.16
CA LEU A 17 -14.73 31.67 1.37
C LEU A 17 -15.89 30.76 1.82
N ARG A 18 -17.14 31.24 1.73
CA ARG A 18 -18.34 30.41 1.96
C ARG A 18 -18.50 29.30 0.92
N TYR A 19 -18.18 29.57 -0.35
CA TYR A 19 -18.21 28.54 -1.38
C TYR A 19 -17.24 27.41 -1.05
N ARG A 20 -15.99 27.73 -0.70
CA ARG A 20 -15.01 26.73 -0.23
C ARG A 20 -15.48 25.99 1.01
N GLU A 21 -16.14 26.68 1.95
CA GLU A 21 -16.74 26.06 3.13
C GLU A 21 -17.79 25.01 2.76
N SER A 22 -18.69 25.34 1.82
CA SER A 22 -19.73 24.41 1.33
C SER A 22 -19.16 23.18 0.63
N LEU A 23 -17.94 23.29 0.08
CA LEU A 23 -17.20 22.19 -0.54
C LEU A 23 -16.41 21.35 0.47
N GLY A 24 -16.44 21.68 1.76
CA GLY A 24 -15.65 20.99 2.79
C GLY A 24 -14.15 21.28 2.72
N LEU A 25 -13.72 22.34 2.03
CA LEU A 25 -12.31 22.73 1.93
C LEU A 25 -11.83 23.57 3.12
N LEU A 26 -12.73 23.91 4.04
CA LEU A 26 -12.39 24.58 5.28
C LEU A 26 -12.35 23.55 6.41
N PRO A 27 -11.33 23.58 7.27
CA PRO A 27 -11.28 22.71 8.44
C PRO A 27 -12.52 22.94 9.31
N PRO A 28 -13.01 21.90 10.03
CA PRO A 28 -14.15 22.02 10.91
C PRO A 28 -13.85 23.05 11.99
N VAL A 29 -14.43 24.24 11.83
CA VAL A 29 -14.21 25.34 12.76
C VAL A 29 -14.95 25.03 14.05
N ARG A 30 -14.21 24.87 15.16
CA ARG A 30 -14.81 24.60 16.48
C ARG A 30 -15.85 25.68 16.81
N GLU A 31 -17.07 25.25 17.13
CA GLU A 31 -18.12 26.16 17.62
C GLU A 31 -17.84 26.52 19.09
N GLN A 32 -17.11 27.61 19.32
CA GLN A 32 -17.10 28.26 20.63
C GLN A 32 -18.19 29.35 20.66
N GLY A 33 -19.43 28.94 20.95
CA GLY A 33 -20.62 29.79 20.97
C GLY A 33 -21.30 29.94 19.60
N ALA A 34 -22.08 31.00 19.40
CA ALA A 34 -22.96 31.18 18.23
C ALA A 34 -22.25 31.45 16.89
N HIS A 35 -20.92 31.62 16.85
CA HIS A 35 -20.19 32.05 15.64
C HIS A 35 -18.88 31.27 15.41
N ARG A 36 -18.68 30.78 14.17
CA ARG A 36 -17.44 30.14 13.71
C ARG A 36 -16.24 31.08 13.80
N ARG A 37 -15.12 30.61 14.38
CA ARG A 37 -13.86 31.38 14.52
C ARG A 37 -12.69 30.71 13.80
N PHE A 38 -12.17 31.35 12.76
CA PHE A 38 -10.92 30.94 12.10
C PHE A 38 -9.70 31.37 12.93
N GLY A 39 -8.82 30.43 13.27
CA GLY A 39 -7.50 30.68 13.83
C GLY A 39 -6.41 30.70 12.75
N PRO A 40 -5.13 30.87 13.15
CA PRO A 40 -4.01 30.90 12.21
C PRO A 40 -3.83 29.59 11.43
N GLU A 41 -4.04 28.43 12.07
CA GLU A 41 -3.91 27.12 11.44
C GLU A 41 -4.96 26.93 10.34
N GLU A 42 -6.21 27.34 10.59
CA GLU A 42 -7.27 27.23 9.60
C GLU A 42 -7.01 28.12 8.38
N LEU A 43 -6.43 29.31 8.57
CA LEU A 43 -6.02 30.16 7.45
C LEU A 43 -4.88 29.56 6.65
N SER A 44 -3.91 28.95 7.33
CA SER A 44 -2.77 28.28 6.68
C SER A 44 -3.27 27.12 5.80
N ALA A 45 -4.21 26.31 6.32
CA ALA A 45 -4.83 25.23 5.55
C ALA A 45 -5.57 25.74 4.32
N VAL A 46 -6.36 26.82 4.46
CA VAL A 46 -7.05 27.43 3.30
C VAL A 46 -6.04 27.96 2.28
N ALA A 47 -5.00 28.66 2.73
CA ALA A 47 -3.95 29.18 1.85
C ALA A 47 -3.22 28.06 1.09
N GLN A 48 -2.94 26.94 1.75
CA GLN A 48 -2.37 25.75 1.12
C GLN A 48 -3.31 25.17 0.05
N GLY A 49 -4.62 25.11 0.34
CA GLY A 49 -5.63 24.69 -0.65
C GLY A 49 -5.61 25.58 -1.90
N VAL A 50 -5.58 26.92 -1.72
CA VAL A 50 -5.49 27.86 -2.86
C VAL A 50 -4.20 27.68 -3.65
N GLU A 51 -3.09 27.36 -2.99
CA GLU A 51 -1.83 27.09 -3.67
C GLU A 51 -1.90 25.81 -4.52
N LEU A 52 -2.53 24.75 -4.03
CA LEU A 52 -2.77 23.53 -4.82
C LEU A 52 -3.66 23.80 -6.03
N GLU A 53 -4.74 24.57 -5.85
CA GLU A 53 -5.64 25.00 -6.92
C GLU A 53 -4.86 25.70 -8.04
N ARG A 54 -4.00 26.68 -7.69
CA ARG A 54 -3.17 27.38 -8.69
C ARG A 54 -2.12 26.48 -9.33
N ARG A 55 -1.41 25.67 -8.52
CA ARG A 55 -0.30 24.85 -8.99
C ARG A 55 -0.73 23.79 -10.00
N PHE A 56 -1.91 23.21 -9.80
CA PHE A 56 -2.44 22.16 -10.67
C PHE A 56 -3.48 22.68 -11.67
N ASP A 57 -3.74 23.99 -11.67
CA ASP A 57 -4.76 24.64 -12.51
C ASP A 57 -6.13 23.97 -12.37
N ILE A 58 -6.55 23.75 -11.12
CA ILE A 58 -7.81 23.10 -10.78
C ILE A 58 -8.74 24.05 -10.02
N SER A 59 -10.03 23.84 -10.20
CA SER A 59 -11.08 24.52 -9.45
C SER A 59 -11.15 24.01 -8.00
N PRO A 60 -11.76 24.80 -7.08
CA PRO A 60 -12.06 24.34 -5.73
C PRO A 60 -12.92 23.06 -5.71
N GLY A 61 -13.82 22.90 -6.68
CA GLY A 61 -14.66 21.71 -6.78
C GLY A 61 -13.87 20.45 -7.09
N GLU A 62 -12.88 20.54 -7.98
CA GLU A 62 -11.98 19.43 -8.31
C GLU A 62 -11.09 19.06 -7.13
N LEU A 63 -10.56 20.05 -6.40
CA LEU A 63 -9.79 19.78 -5.19
C LEU A 63 -10.64 19.08 -4.13
N SER A 64 -11.88 19.53 -3.92
CA SER A 64 -12.84 18.89 -3.00
C SER A 64 -13.13 17.45 -3.42
N PHE A 65 -13.35 17.21 -4.71
CA PHE A 65 -13.54 15.86 -5.24
C PHE A 65 -12.29 14.99 -5.07
N ALA A 66 -11.09 15.53 -5.28
CA ALA A 66 -9.85 14.81 -5.07
C ALA A 66 -9.68 14.38 -3.59
N LEU A 67 -9.97 15.26 -2.64
CA LEU A 67 -9.97 14.91 -1.21
C LEU A 67 -11.00 13.81 -0.92
N ARG A 68 -12.18 13.89 -1.53
CA ARG A 68 -13.22 12.88 -1.41
C ARG A 68 -12.78 11.51 -1.95
N VAL A 69 -12.06 11.47 -3.07
CA VAL A 69 -11.44 10.26 -3.62
C VAL A 69 -10.42 9.65 -2.63
N LEU A 70 -9.73 10.47 -1.84
CA LEU A 70 -8.79 9.99 -0.83
C LEU A 70 -9.48 9.51 0.46
N SER A 71 -10.63 10.07 0.82
CA SER A 71 -11.32 9.77 2.09
C SER A 71 -12.43 8.72 1.98
N GLU A 72 -13.09 8.60 0.82
CA GLU A 72 -14.24 7.70 0.61
C GLU A 72 -13.83 6.47 -0.23
N PRO A 73 -13.74 5.26 0.34
CA PRO A 73 -13.28 4.06 -0.37
C PRO A 73 -14.12 3.71 -1.61
N THR A 74 -15.43 3.93 -1.55
CA THR A 74 -16.37 3.66 -2.64
C THR A 74 -16.15 4.59 -3.83
N VAL A 75 -15.95 5.89 -3.58
CA VAL A 75 -15.60 6.88 -4.62
C VAL A 75 -14.25 6.57 -5.22
N ALA A 76 -13.27 6.22 -4.38
CA ALA A 76 -11.93 5.85 -4.81
C ALA A 76 -11.96 4.65 -5.78
N GLN A 77 -12.79 3.65 -5.48
CA GLN A 77 -12.94 2.48 -6.34
C GLN A 77 -13.59 2.84 -7.68
N ALA A 78 -14.68 3.61 -7.67
CA ALA A 78 -15.36 4.02 -8.90
C ALA A 78 -14.45 4.83 -9.84
N VAL A 79 -13.65 5.75 -9.30
CA VAL A 79 -12.68 6.53 -10.09
C VAL A 79 -11.56 5.64 -10.63
N ARG A 80 -11.09 4.66 -9.85
CA ARG A 80 -10.11 3.67 -10.32
C ARG A 80 -10.66 2.82 -11.46
N ASP A 81 -11.87 2.32 -11.34
CA ASP A 81 -12.52 1.49 -12.36
C ASP A 81 -12.68 2.27 -13.67
N LEU A 82 -13.09 3.54 -13.59
CA LEU A 82 -13.11 4.44 -14.74
C LEU A 82 -11.71 4.59 -15.35
N GLY A 83 -10.71 4.89 -14.51
CA GLY A 83 -9.33 5.08 -14.94
C GLY A 83 -8.74 3.87 -15.67
N LEU A 84 -9.07 2.66 -15.22
CA LEU A 84 -8.71 1.41 -15.91
C LEU A 84 -9.45 1.27 -17.24
N ARG A 85 -10.76 1.54 -17.27
CA ARG A 85 -11.59 1.43 -18.48
C ARG A 85 -11.13 2.38 -19.59
N ILE A 86 -10.69 3.60 -19.24
CA ILE A 86 -10.20 4.59 -20.21
C ILE A 86 -8.68 4.49 -20.45
N GLY A 87 -8.01 3.50 -19.87
CA GLY A 87 -6.57 3.27 -20.04
C GLY A 87 -5.65 4.32 -19.42
N ARG A 88 -6.16 5.17 -18.51
CA ARG A 88 -5.37 6.18 -17.78
C ARG A 88 -4.64 5.58 -16.59
N LEU A 89 -5.18 4.51 -16.00
CA LEU A 89 -4.54 3.70 -14.98
C LEU A 89 -4.21 2.34 -15.57
N GLN A 90 -3.11 1.74 -15.12
CA GLN A 90 -2.79 0.35 -15.42
C GLN A 90 -3.08 -0.52 -14.20
N ALA A 91 -3.66 -1.69 -14.42
CA ALA A 91 -3.84 -2.67 -13.35
C ALA A 91 -2.47 -3.04 -12.75
N PRO A 92 -2.35 -3.18 -11.42
CA PRO A 92 -1.09 -3.55 -10.80
C PRO A 92 -0.58 -4.88 -11.35
N ARG A 93 0.53 -4.86 -12.09
CA ARG A 93 1.15 -6.08 -12.65
C ARG A 93 1.68 -7.05 -11.58
N ARG A 94 1.88 -6.59 -10.34
CA ARG A 94 2.50 -7.35 -9.25
C ARG A 94 1.82 -8.69 -8.93
N ALA A 95 0.48 -8.77 -9.04
CA ALA A 95 -0.22 -10.05 -8.85
C ALA A 95 0.11 -11.05 -9.97
N LEU A 96 0.26 -10.57 -11.21
CA LEU A 96 0.65 -11.38 -12.37
C LEU A 96 2.13 -11.76 -12.31
N ASP A 97 2.98 -10.88 -11.76
CA ASP A 97 4.42 -11.14 -11.58
C ASP A 97 4.67 -12.28 -10.58
N PHE A 98 3.91 -12.32 -9.47
CA PHE A 98 3.99 -13.41 -8.49
C PHE A 98 3.55 -14.76 -9.08
N GLU A 99 2.43 -14.79 -9.80
CA GLU A 99 1.95 -16.02 -10.45
C GLU A 99 2.92 -16.49 -11.55
N LYS A 100 3.51 -15.54 -12.30
CA LYS A 100 4.57 -15.84 -13.27
C LYS A 100 5.80 -16.44 -12.59
N GLU A 101 6.26 -15.86 -11.49
CA GLU A 101 7.44 -16.35 -10.78
C GLU A 101 7.21 -17.75 -10.19
N LYS A 102 6.04 -17.99 -9.62
CA LYS A 102 5.60 -19.31 -9.15
C LYS A 102 5.57 -20.33 -10.30
N ALA A 103 4.99 -19.97 -11.45
CA ALA A 103 4.94 -20.84 -12.62
C ALA A 103 6.35 -21.18 -13.14
N LEU A 104 7.25 -20.19 -13.18
CA LEU A 104 8.65 -20.41 -13.57
C LEU A 104 9.38 -21.37 -12.61
N ARG A 105 9.17 -21.23 -11.29
CA ARG A 105 9.74 -22.18 -10.30
C ARG A 105 9.22 -23.59 -10.48
N LEU A 106 7.94 -23.77 -10.81
CA LEU A 106 7.35 -25.09 -11.08
C LEU A 106 7.88 -25.72 -12.38
N LEU A 107 8.14 -24.91 -13.40
CA LEU A 107 8.76 -25.36 -14.66
C LEU A 107 10.23 -25.74 -14.46
N GLN A 108 10.97 -24.97 -13.65
CA GLN A 108 12.37 -25.25 -13.31
C GLN A 108 12.51 -26.45 -12.36
N GLY A 109 11.56 -26.63 -11.44
CA GLY A 109 11.56 -27.74 -10.46
C GLY A 109 11.03 -29.08 -10.97
N ARG A 110 10.41 -29.15 -12.16
CA ARG A 110 9.99 -30.40 -12.81
C ARG A 110 11.08 -31.08 -13.66
N GLY A 111 12.32 -30.57 -13.59
CA GLY A 111 13.44 -30.97 -14.44
C GLY A 111 14.38 -32.07 -13.90
N GLU A 112 14.06 -32.80 -12.82
CA GLU A 112 14.82 -34.01 -12.46
C GLU A 112 13.89 -35.21 -12.16
N PRO A 113 13.60 -36.05 -13.17
CA PRO A 113 13.14 -37.41 -12.93
C PRO A 113 14.36 -38.33 -12.73
N GLY A 114 14.47 -38.87 -11.52
CA GLY A 114 14.96 -40.22 -11.22
C GLY A 114 16.35 -40.63 -11.73
N ARG A 115 17.38 -40.46 -10.89
CA ARG A 115 18.52 -41.39 -10.86
C ARG A 115 18.15 -42.61 -10.02
N GLU A 116 17.23 -43.44 -10.50
CA GLU A 116 17.04 -44.80 -9.98
C GLU A 116 16.93 -45.78 -11.14
N GLY A 117 17.81 -46.78 -11.14
CA GLY A 117 17.65 -48.03 -11.88
C GLY A 117 18.36 -48.14 -13.22
N ARG A 118 19.61 -48.63 -13.21
CA ARG A 118 20.08 -49.60 -14.23
C ARG A 118 21.35 -50.35 -13.77
N GLY A 119 21.15 -51.62 -13.40
CA GLY A 119 22.02 -52.75 -13.77
C GLY A 119 23.30 -53.01 -12.97
N GLU A 120 23.23 -53.99 -12.06
CA GLU A 120 24.31 -54.95 -11.75
C GLU A 120 24.73 -55.77 -13.00
N PRO A 121 25.80 -56.61 -13.02
CA PRO A 121 26.69 -57.06 -11.92
C PRO A 121 28.20 -57.12 -12.26
N ALA A 122 29.02 -57.48 -11.26
CA ALA A 122 30.05 -58.55 -11.30
C ALA A 122 31.38 -58.21 -10.59
N GLY A 123 31.77 -59.08 -9.66
CA GLY A 123 33.12 -59.64 -9.64
C GLY A 123 34.10 -59.10 -8.58
N GLY A 124 34.41 -59.97 -7.59
CA GLY A 124 35.80 -60.19 -7.20
C GLY A 124 36.24 -59.70 -5.81
N GLY A 125 36.38 -60.65 -4.88
CA GLY A 125 37.70 -60.92 -4.30
C GLY A 125 38.11 -60.24 -2.98
N HIS A 126 38.19 -61.08 -1.95
CA HIS A 126 39.23 -61.12 -0.91
C HIS A 126 39.21 -60.12 0.28
N ALA A 127 38.78 -60.69 1.42
CA ALA A 127 39.50 -60.79 2.69
C ALA A 127 40.48 -59.66 3.11
N HIS A 128 40.23 -59.04 4.27
CA HIS A 128 41.12 -59.24 5.42
C HIS A 128 40.51 -58.80 6.76
N ARG A 129 40.87 -59.62 7.74
CA ARG A 129 40.62 -59.68 9.18
C ARG A 129 41.35 -58.59 9.98
N ALA A 130 40.70 -58.02 11.00
CA ALA A 130 41.21 -57.51 12.30
C ALA A 130 40.26 -56.39 12.81
N GLY A 131 39.92 -56.18 14.08
CA GLY A 131 40.21 -56.79 15.38
C GLY A 131 39.24 -56.12 16.38
N GLN A 132 38.55 -56.91 17.21
CA GLN A 132 38.60 -56.87 18.67
C GLN A 132 38.81 -55.48 19.33
N ALA A 133 37.83 -55.06 20.14
CA ALA A 133 37.95 -54.83 21.60
C ALA A 133 37.09 -53.66 22.11
N GLY A 134 36.55 -53.82 23.33
CA GLY A 134 36.01 -52.75 24.19
C GLY A 134 34.48 -52.64 24.18
N ARG A 135 33.68 -53.41 24.94
CA ARG A 135 33.47 -53.45 26.41
C ARG A 135 33.04 -52.11 27.06
N HIS A 136 31.83 -52.17 27.67
CA HIS A 136 31.32 -51.41 28.83
C HIS A 136 31.03 -49.91 28.61
N LEU A 137 30.01 -49.24 29.17
CA LEU A 137 29.13 -49.38 30.35
C LEU A 137 27.72 -48.80 29.99
N ARG A 138 26.60 -49.33 30.50
CA ARG A 138 25.76 -48.81 31.63
C ARG A 138 25.56 -47.27 31.61
N ASP A 139 24.37 -46.69 31.80
CA ASP A 139 23.32 -47.06 32.77
C ASP A 139 21.96 -46.38 32.46
N ARG A 140 20.90 -47.00 33.02
CA ARG A 140 19.54 -46.56 33.43
C ARG A 140 19.03 -45.15 33.04
N SER A 141 17.85 -45.02 32.41
CA SER A 141 16.49 -45.07 33.03
C SER A 141 16.32 -44.08 34.19
N GLN A 142 15.64 -42.96 33.96
CA GLN A 142 14.26 -42.69 34.40
C GLN A 142 14.07 -42.73 35.93
N GLU A 143 14.05 -41.55 36.54
CA GLU A 143 12.89 -40.94 37.24
C GLU A 143 13.17 -39.45 37.48
#